data_AF-A0A3R9DVQ7-F1
#
_entry.id   AF-A0A3R9DVQ7-F1
#
_cell.length_a   1.000
_cell.length_b   1.000
_cell.length_c   1.000
_cell.angle_alpha   90.00
_cell.angle_beta   90.00
_cell.angle_gamma   90.00
#
_symmetry.space_group_name_H-M   'P 1'
#
loop_
_entity.id
_entity.type
_entity.pdbx_description
1 polymer ?
#
loop_
_entity_poly.entity_id
_entity_poly.type
_entity_poly.pdbx_seq_one_letter_code
_entity_poly.pdbx_strand_id
1 'polypeptide(L)' 'MQVMIMVSESGKMEHTCNLLAEINKKGEVIKIYDHNGNELKINFLNNEVYFNKTWWQFTKIQSLI' A
#
# COMPACT_ATOMS: atom_id res chain seq x y z
N MET A 1 3.45 0.91 13.37
CA MET A 1 2.39 -0.09 13.63
C MET A 1 2.11 -0.80 12.32
N GLN A 2 1.91 -2.12 12.33
CA GLN A 2 1.55 -2.84 11.11
C GLN A 2 0.03 -2.93 10.97
N VAL A 3 -0.47 -2.66 9.77
CA VAL A 3 -1.89 -2.73 9.42
C VAL A 3 -2.05 -3.39 8.06
N MET A 4 -3.25 -3.89 7.74
CA MET A 4 -3.59 -4.21 6.35
C MET A 4 -4.19 -2.98 5.68
N ILE A 5 -3.77 -2.71 4.46
CA ILE A 5 -4.33 -1.66 3.61
C ILE A 5 -4.91 -2.28 2.35
N MET A 6 -6.01 -1.73 1.87
CA MET A 6 -6.54 -2.05 0.55
C MET A 6 -5.83 -1.19 -0.49
N VAL A 7 -5.44 -1.79 -1.60
CA VAL A 7 -4.86 -1.12 -2.76
C VAL A 7 -5.69 -1.45 -3.99
N SER A 8 -5.76 -0.53 -4.96
CA SER A 8 -6.46 -0.70 -6.23
C SER A 8 -5.50 -0.57 -7.40
N GLU A 9 -5.78 -1.16 -8.56
CA GLU A 9 -4.92 -0.96 -9.72
C GLU A 9 -4.76 0.53 -10.07
N SER A 10 -3.54 0.95 -10.42
CA SER A 10 -3.28 2.34 -10.77
C SER A 10 -3.91 2.68 -12.12
N GLY A 11 -4.66 3.78 -12.17
CA GLY A 11 -5.35 4.24 -13.38
C GLY A 11 -6.60 3.44 -13.78
N LYS A 12 -6.95 2.37 -13.04
CA LYS A 12 -8.15 1.54 -13.26
C LYS A 12 -8.70 1.04 -11.92
N MET A 13 -9.96 1.30 -11.59
CA MET A 13 -10.58 0.78 -10.36
C MET A 13 -11.21 -0.62 -10.57
N GLU A 14 -10.62 -1.47 -11.39
CA GLU A 14 -11.18 -2.78 -11.75
C GLU A 14 -10.89 -3.86 -10.70
N HIS A 15 -9.72 -3.78 -10.06
CA HIS A 15 -9.26 -4.78 -9.10
C HIS A 15 -8.72 -4.14 -7.82
N THR A 16 -8.89 -4.85 -6.72
CA THR A 16 -8.31 -4.50 -5.41
C THR A 16 -7.62 -5.72 -4.79
N CYS A 17 -6.63 -5.47 -3.96
CA CYS A 17 -6.08 -6.48 -3.05
C CYS A 17 -5.67 -5.84 -1.72
N ASN A 18 -5.43 -6.66 -0.71
CA ASN A 18 -4.93 -6.20 0.59
C ASN A 18 -3.44 -6.48 0.69
N LEU A 19 -2.68 -5.52 1.21
CA LEU A 19 -1.24 -5.66 1.49
C LEU A 19 -0.96 -5.28 2.94
N LEU A 20 0.12 -5.81 3.49
CA LEU A 20 0.60 -5.40 4.80
C LEU A 20 1.32 -4.07 4.67
N ALA A 21 1.12 -3.14 5.59
CA ALA A 21 1.79 -1.86 5.61
C ALA A 21 2.26 -1.49 7.00
N GLU A 22 3.41 -0.83 7.08
CA GLU A 22 3.84 -0.15 8.29
C GLU A 22 3.41 1.32 8.21
N ILE A 23 2.75 1.78 9.27
CA ILE A 23 2.37 3.19 9.45
C ILE A 23 3.12 3.83 10.63
N ASN A 24 3.45 5.11 10.48
CA ASN A 24 4.06 5.91 11.54
C ASN A 24 3.01 6.43 12.56
N LYS A 25 3.45 7.18 13.58
CA LYS A 25 2.56 7.73 14.63
C LYS A 25 1.48 8.70 14.12
N LYS A 26 1.62 9.20 12.89
CA LYS A 26 0.65 10.09 12.23
C LYS A 26 -0.30 9.33 11.28
N GLY A 27 -0.18 8.00 11.20
CA GLY A 27 -0.96 7.18 10.27
C GLY A 27 -0.43 7.18 8.83
N GLU A 28 0.75 7.76 8.58
CA GLU A 28 1.35 7.73 7.24
C GLU A 28 1.95 6.35 6.95
N VAL A 29 1.59 5.78 5.80
CA VAL A 29 2.25 4.59 5.26
C VAL A 29 3.70 4.91 4.95
N ILE A 30 4.62 4.14 5.56
CA ILE A 30 6.06 4.29 5.38
C ILE A 30 6.68 3.07 4.69
N LYS A 31 6.05 1.90 4.79
CA LYS A 31 6.47 0.65 4.11
C LYS A 31 5.26 -0.19 3.77
N ILE A 32 5.38 -1.03 2.74
CA ILE A 32 4.37 -1.98 2.29
C ILE A 32 5.07 -3.31 2.02
N TYR A 33 4.41 -4.42 2.34
CA TYR A 33 4.93 -5.77 2.26
C TYR A 33 3.95 -6.68 1.53
N ASP A 34 4.49 -7.70 0.84
CA ASP A 34 3.69 -8.82 0.37
C ASP A 34 3.25 -9.75 1.52
N HIS A 35 2.46 -10.77 1.20
CA HIS A 35 1.99 -11.75 2.18
C HIS A 35 3.08 -12.66 2.76
N ASN A 36 4.28 -12.65 2.18
CA ASN A 36 5.45 -13.37 2.70
C ASN A 36 6.34 -12.48 3.59
N GLY A 37 5.99 -11.19 3.74
CA GLY A 37 6.76 -10.22 4.52
C GLY A 37 7.91 -9.57 3.74
N ASN A 38 7.96 -9.72 2.41
CA ASN A 38 8.96 -9.02 1.60
C ASN A 38 8.55 -7.56 1.40
N GLU A 39 9.48 -6.62 1.64
CA GLU A 39 9.24 -5.19 1.42
C GLU A 39 9.08 -4.91 -0.09
N LEU A 40 8.00 -4.21 -0.44
CA LEU A 40 7.64 -3.88 -1.81
C LEU A 40 8.12 -2.49 -2.20
N LYS A 41 8.40 -2.30 -3.50
CA LYS A 41 8.82 -1.02 -4.05
C LYS A 41 7.66 -0.02 -4.03
N ILE A 42 7.86 1.11 -3.38
CA ILE A 42 6.90 2.22 -3.30
C ILE A 42 7.34 3.41 -4.16
N ASN A 43 6.40 4.00 -4.86
CA ASN A 43 6.49 5.33 -5.47
C ASN A 43 5.63 6.32 -4.67
N PHE A 44 6.25 7.05 -3.74
CA PHE A 44 5.54 8.03 -2.90
C PHE A 44 5.08 9.29 -3.65
N LEU A 45 5.59 9.56 -4.86
CA LEU A 45 5.13 10.70 -5.64
C LEU A 45 3.68 10.48 -6.12
N ASN A 46 3.35 9.23 -6.46
CA ASN A 46 2.04 8.83 -6.96
C ASN A 46 1.21 8.04 -5.94
N ASN A 47 1.79 7.71 -4.77
CA ASN A 47 1.24 6.77 -3.81
C ASN A 47 0.92 5.41 -4.44
N GLU A 48 1.91 4.83 -5.12
CA GLU A 48 1.80 3.54 -5.78
C GLU A 48 2.77 2.51 -5.18
N VAL A 49 2.39 1.24 -5.18
CA VAL A 49 3.23 0.11 -4.82
C VAL A 49 3.27 -0.91 -5.95
N TYR A 50 4.45 -1.43 -6.26
CA TYR A 50 4.62 -2.43 -7.29
C TYR A 50 4.48 -3.84 -6.69
N PHE A 51 3.45 -4.57 -7.12
CA PHE A 51 3.16 -5.91 -6.63
C PHE A 51 2.59 -6.79 -7.75
N ASN A 52 3.08 -8.02 -7.86
CA ASN A 52 2.66 -9.00 -8.86
C ASN A 52 2.63 -8.46 -10.30
N LYS A 53 3.69 -7.73 -10.68
CA LYS A 53 3.86 -7.07 -11.98
C LYS A 53 2.88 -5.93 -12.30
N THR A 54 2.14 -5.46 -11.31
CA THR A 54 1.15 -4.38 -11.44
C THR A 54 1.48 -3.24 -10.47
N TRP A 55 1.21 -2.00 -10.89
CA TRP A 55 1.23 -0.83 -10.00
C TRP A 55 -0.13 -0.66 -9.36
N TRP A 56 -0.15 -0.59 -8.03
CA TRP A 56 -1.36 -0.44 -7.23
C TRP A 56 -1.33 0.90 -6.50
N GLN A 57 -2.40 1.67 -6.55
CA GLN A 57 -2.57 2.89 -5.75
C GLN A 57 -2.99 2.55 -4.33
N PHE A 58 -2.48 3.34 -3.38
CA PHE A 58 -2.87 3.30 -1.97
C PHE A 58 -3.10 4.70 -1.41
N THR A 59 -3.86 4.81 -0.33
CA THR A 59 -4.02 6.07 0.41
C THR A 59 -2.85 6.25 1.36
N LYS A 60 -2.11 7.36 1.23
CA LYS A 60 -0.92 7.64 2.06
C LYS A 60 -1.23 7.71 3.56
N ILE A 61 -2.34 8.35 3.92
CA ILE A 61 -2.81 8.45 5.31
C ILE A 61 -3.85 7.36 5.53
N GLN A 62 -3.56 6.44 6.43
CA GLN A 62 -4.54 5.46 6.89
C GLN A 62 -5.22 6.04 8.12
N SER A 63 -6.48 6.46 7.97
CA SER A 63 -7.31 6.85 9.10
C SER A 63 -7.57 5.61 9.95
N LEU A 64 -6.99 5.56 11.15
CA LEU A 64 -7.36 4.58 12.16
C LEU A 64 -8.78 4.96 12.61
N ILE A 65 -9.78 4.19 12.17
CA ILE A 65 -11.15 4.26 12.68
C ILE A 65 -11.15 3.74 14.12
#